data_AF-A0A0F3NZH2-F1
#
_entry.id   AF-A0A0F3NZH2-F1
#
_cell.length_a   1.000
_cell.length_b   1.000
_cell.length_c   1.000
_cell.angle_alpha   90.00
_cell.angle_beta   90.00
_cell.angle_gamma   90.00
#
_symmetry.space_group_name_H-M   'P 1'
#
loop_
_entity.id
_entity.type
_entity.pdbx_description
1 polymer ?
#
loop_
_entity_poly.entity_id
_entity_poly.type
_entity_poly.pdbx_seq_one_letter_code
_entity_poly.pdbx_strand_id
1 'polypeptide(L)'
;MENNHIDLIQYIRHTVNNHNKTKRNIVELIGYKQDAVAKITDTLGLIDKLIDHLNDKICVFRKNIESKNVELENFSLQTFVTDAVARLKAIAEDDRIDLKSNFQANIKDSIIGDSFRIRAVLSQLVGSAIIHGTKCTTINICVHLLPSKDGKTDSKDKILQF
;
A
#
# COMPACT_ATOMS: atom_id res chain seq x y z
N MET A 1 34.25 49.61 50.96
CA MET A 1 34.59 48.79 49.77
C MET A 1 33.94 47.41 49.79
N GLU A 2 33.66 46.80 50.95
CA GLU A 2 33.07 45.44 51.06
C GLU A 2 31.66 45.27 50.47
N ASN A 3 30.74 46.24 50.59
CA ASN A 3 29.37 46.12 50.06
C ASN A 3 29.33 45.89 48.54
N ASN A 4 30.28 46.46 47.78
CA ASN A 4 30.32 46.37 46.32
C ASN A 4 30.67 44.94 45.84
N HIS A 5 31.44 44.19 46.65
CA HIS A 5 31.76 42.80 46.35
C HIS A 5 30.58 41.86 46.62
N ILE A 6 29.78 42.15 47.64
CA ILE A 6 28.57 41.38 47.96
C ILE A 6 27.54 41.53 46.83
N ASP A 7 27.31 42.75 46.35
CA ASP A 7 26.38 43.02 45.24
C ASP A 7 26.84 42.33 43.95
N LEU A 8 28.14 42.35 43.64
CA LEU A 8 28.71 41.65 42.49
C LEU A 8 28.54 40.13 42.61
N ILE A 9 28.76 39.55 43.78
CA ILE A 9 28.55 38.11 44.03
C ILE A 9 27.07 37.75 43.81
N GLN A 10 26.14 38.58 44.29
CA GLN A 10 24.70 38.34 44.10
C GLN A 10 24.30 38.41 42.63
N TYR A 11 24.82 39.40 41.88
CA TYR A 11 24.60 39.52 40.44
C TYR A 11 25.13 38.31 39.66
N ILE A 12 26.35 37.87 39.96
CA ILE A 12 26.94 36.67 39.35
C ILE A 12 26.10 35.44 39.68
N ARG A 13 25.67 35.27 40.94
CA ARG A 13 24.84 34.14 41.37
C ARG A 13 23.49 34.13 40.66
N HIS A 14 22.83 35.28 40.53
CA HIS A 14 21.59 35.41 39.78
C HIS A 14 21.76 34.99 38.32
N THR A 15 22.83 35.49 37.68
CA THR A 15 23.18 35.14 36.30
C THR A 15 23.42 33.63 36.15
N VAL A 16 24.25 33.03 37.00
CA VAL A 16 24.52 31.59 36.99
C VAL A 16 23.24 30.77 37.19
N ASN A 17 22.38 31.17 38.11
CA ASN A 17 21.11 30.49 38.38
C ASN A 17 20.17 30.53 37.18
N ASN A 18 20.07 31.66 36.47
CA ASN A 18 19.26 31.77 35.25
C ASN A 18 19.78 30.86 34.13
N HIS A 19 21.11 30.80 33.94
CA HIS A 19 21.71 29.89 32.97
C HIS A 19 21.48 28.41 33.35
N ASN A 20 21.59 28.06 34.63
CA ASN A 20 21.29 26.71 35.12
C ASN A 20 19.83 26.30 34.90
N LYS A 21 18.89 27.23 35.14
CA LYS A 21 17.47 27.00 34.84
C LYS A 21 17.24 26.75 33.36
N THR A 22 17.85 27.55 32.50
CA THR A 22 17.75 27.39 31.04
C THR A 22 18.32 26.04 30.59
N LYS A 23 19.50 25.65 31.11
CA LYS A 23 20.10 24.33 30.85
C LYS A 23 19.16 23.19 31.24
N ARG A 24 18.54 23.26 32.43
CA ARG A 24 17.58 22.24 32.90
C ARG A 24 16.40 22.09 31.93
N ASN A 25 15.80 23.21 31.52
CA ASN A 25 14.67 23.20 30.59
C ASN A 25 15.04 22.59 29.23
N ILE A 26 16.25 22.88 28.72
CA ILE A 26 16.74 22.29 27.46
C ILE A 26 16.90 20.77 27.61
N VAL A 27 17.51 20.30 28.70
CA VAL A 27 17.71 18.86 28.95
C VAL A 27 16.37 18.13 29.05
N GLU A 28 15.40 18.70 29.75
CA GLU A 28 14.05 18.15 29.89
C GLU A 28 13.34 18.05 28.53
N LEU A 29 13.40 19.11 27.72
CA LEU A 29 12.85 19.11 26.35
C LEU A 29 13.49 18.04 25.45
N ILE A 30 14.81 17.85 25.56
CA ILE A 30 15.53 16.81 24.82
C ILE A 30 15.04 15.42 25.25
N GLY A 31 14.87 15.18 26.54
CA GLY A 31 14.34 13.93 27.08
C GLY A 31 12.96 13.58 26.53
N TYR A 32 12.02 14.55 26.55
CA TYR A 32 10.68 14.35 25.97
C TYR A 32 10.72 14.00 24.48
N LYS A 33 11.59 14.66 23.70
CA LYS A 33 11.74 14.34 22.28
C LYS A 33 12.35 12.97 22.04
N GLN A 34 13.33 12.55 22.85
CA GLN A 34 13.93 11.22 22.76
C GLN A 34 12.92 10.10 23.07
N ASP A 35 12.10 10.27 24.11
CA ASP A 35 11.03 9.33 24.46
C ASP A 35 9.98 9.21 23.33
N ALA A 36 9.59 10.34 22.72
CA ALA A 36 8.68 10.33 21.57
C ALA A 36 9.27 9.58 20.37
N VAL A 37 10.56 9.80 20.06
CA VAL A 37 11.26 9.10 18.97
C VAL A 37 11.33 7.60 19.23
N ALA A 38 11.63 7.18 20.47
CA ALA A 38 11.65 5.77 20.85
C ALA A 38 10.28 5.10 20.63
N LYS A 39 9.19 5.72 21.10
CA LYS A 39 7.82 5.21 20.92
C LYS A 39 7.40 5.11 19.45
N ILE A 40 7.77 6.09 18.62
CA ILE A 40 7.53 6.04 17.18
C ILE A 40 8.30 4.86 16.56
N THR A 41 9.56 4.68 16.95
CA THR A 41 10.41 3.59 16.44
C THR A 41 9.85 2.22 16.81
N ASP A 42 9.41 2.02 18.06
CA ASP A 42 8.75 0.80 18.50
C ASP A 42 7.46 0.53 17.72
N THR A 43 6.66 1.57 17.47
CA THR A 43 5.42 1.48 16.70
C THR A 43 5.69 1.07 15.25
N LEU A 44 6.71 1.66 14.61
CA LEU A 44 7.13 1.26 13.27
C LEU A 44 7.56 -0.21 13.22
N GLY A 45 8.34 -0.66 14.22
CA GLY A 45 8.72 -2.07 14.32
C GLY A 45 7.54 -3.03 14.53
N LEU A 46 6.44 -2.58 15.16
CA LEU A 46 5.19 -3.35 15.23
C LEU A 46 4.45 -3.39 13.89
N ILE A 47 4.47 -2.29 13.14
CA ILE A 47 3.88 -2.22 11.78
C ILE A 47 4.62 -3.16 10.83
N ASP A 48 5.96 -3.19 10.87
CA ASP A 48 6.76 -4.09 10.04
C ASP A 48 6.39 -5.57 10.29
N LYS A 49 6.28 -5.96 11.58
CA LYS A 49 5.85 -7.33 11.95
C LYS A 49 4.44 -7.66 11.47
N LEU A 50 3.53 -6.68 11.46
CA LEU A 50 2.17 -6.87 10.95
C LEU A 50 2.18 -7.06 9.44
N ILE A 51 2.98 -6.28 8.71
CA ILE A 51 3.15 -6.40 7.26
C ILE A 51 3.68 -7.80 6.92
N ASP A 52 4.73 -8.27 7.62
CA ASP A 52 5.30 -9.60 7.40
C ASP A 52 4.27 -10.70 7.62
N HIS A 53 3.52 -10.65 8.74
CA HIS A 53 2.47 -11.64 9.04
C HIS A 53 1.35 -11.68 7.99
N LEU A 54 0.95 -10.50 7.48
CA LEU A 54 -0.05 -10.43 6.41
C LEU A 54 0.50 -10.99 5.09
N ASN A 55 1.76 -10.72 4.77
CA ASN A 55 2.42 -11.26 3.59
C ASN A 55 2.55 -12.80 3.66
N ASP A 56 2.88 -13.36 4.82
CA ASP A 56 2.90 -14.81 5.05
C ASP A 56 1.53 -15.44 4.81
N LYS A 57 0.46 -14.82 5.32
CA LYS A 57 -0.91 -15.28 5.07
C LYS A 57 -1.28 -15.21 3.58
N ILE A 58 -0.92 -14.13 2.90
CA ILE A 58 -1.13 -13.99 1.45
C ILE A 58 -0.39 -15.11 0.70
N CYS A 59 0.85 -15.43 1.09
CA CYS A 59 1.63 -16.53 0.52
C CYS A 59 0.94 -17.88 0.68
N VAL A 60 0.43 -18.19 1.88
CA VAL A 60 -0.34 -19.42 2.15
C VAL A 60 -1.61 -19.47 1.30
N PHE A 61 -2.37 -18.37 1.22
CA PHE A 61 -3.57 -18.32 0.38
C PHE A 61 -3.25 -18.51 -1.10
N ARG A 62 -2.16 -17.91 -1.60
CA ARG A 62 -1.72 -18.09 -2.98
C ARG A 62 -1.42 -19.56 -3.29
N LYS A 63 -0.65 -20.24 -2.43
CA LYS A 63 -0.37 -21.68 -2.57
C LYS A 63 -1.64 -22.53 -2.57
N ASN A 64 -2.61 -22.19 -1.72
CA ASN A 64 -3.89 -22.89 -1.69
C ASN A 64 -4.64 -22.72 -3.03
N ILE A 65 -4.71 -21.50 -3.56
CA ILE A 65 -5.33 -21.24 -4.87
C ILE A 65 -4.60 -21.99 -6.00
N GLU A 66 -3.27 -21.97 -6.00
CA GLU A 66 -2.44 -22.68 -6.98
C GLU A 66 -2.67 -24.20 -6.94
N SER A 67 -2.80 -24.78 -5.74
CA SER A 67 -3.01 -26.22 -5.54
C SER A 67 -4.38 -26.73 -5.94
N LYS A 68 -5.38 -25.86 -6.07
CA LYS A 68 -6.72 -26.25 -6.52
C LYS A 68 -6.69 -26.56 -8.02
N ASN A 69 -7.68 -27.32 -8.50
CA ASN A 69 -7.89 -27.49 -9.93
C ASN A 69 -8.36 -26.17 -10.56
N VAL A 70 -8.15 -26.03 -11.87
CA VAL A 70 -8.72 -24.92 -12.65
C VAL A 70 -10.20 -25.21 -12.83
N GLU A 71 -11.05 -24.26 -12.45
CA GLU A 71 -12.50 -24.34 -12.62
C GLU A 71 -12.92 -23.44 -13.77
N LEU A 72 -13.34 -24.03 -14.89
CA LEU A 72 -13.75 -23.28 -16.08
C LEU A 72 -15.24 -22.94 -16.00
N GLU A 73 -15.55 -21.66 -16.17
CA GLU A 73 -16.91 -21.17 -16.30
C GLU A 73 -17.04 -20.15 -17.44
N ASN A 74 -18.27 -19.95 -17.92
CA ASN A 74 -18.57 -18.92 -18.90
C ASN A 74 -19.00 -17.64 -18.17
N PHE A 75 -18.39 -16.51 -18.51
CA PHE A 75 -18.73 -15.22 -17.91
C PHE A 75 -18.54 -14.04 -18.88
N SER A 76 -19.18 -12.91 -18.56
CA SER A 76 -19.03 -11.63 -19.28
C SER A 76 -17.74 -10.94 -18.83
N LEU A 77 -16.79 -10.79 -19.76
CA LEU A 77 -15.50 -10.14 -19.53
C LEU A 77 -15.66 -8.67 -19.12
N GLN A 78 -16.56 -7.93 -19.78
CA GLN A 78 -16.80 -6.53 -19.47
C GLN A 78 -17.38 -6.34 -18.08
N THR A 79 -18.40 -7.12 -17.73
CA THR A 79 -19.02 -7.08 -16.40
C THR A 79 -17.98 -7.45 -15.34
N PHE A 80 -17.26 -8.54 -15.57
CA PHE A 80 -16.25 -9.04 -14.66
C PHE A 80 -15.14 -8.02 -14.34
N VAL A 81 -14.55 -7.39 -15.36
CA VAL A 81 -13.49 -6.40 -15.17
C VAL A 81 -14.05 -5.12 -14.55
N THR A 82 -15.23 -4.67 -14.98
CA THR A 82 -15.85 -3.44 -14.44
C THR A 82 -16.19 -3.60 -12.96
N ASP A 83 -16.71 -4.75 -12.56
CA ASP A 83 -16.99 -5.07 -11.16
C ASP A 83 -15.71 -5.15 -10.32
N ALA A 84 -14.65 -5.73 -10.88
CA ALA A 84 -13.35 -5.78 -10.21
C ALA A 84 -12.76 -4.37 -10.00
N VAL A 85 -12.82 -3.52 -11.03
CA VAL A 85 -12.38 -2.13 -10.94
C VAL A 85 -13.23 -1.35 -9.92
N ALA A 86 -14.56 -1.52 -9.94
CA ALA A 86 -15.46 -0.86 -8.99
C ALA A 86 -15.14 -1.20 -7.53
N ARG A 87 -14.86 -2.47 -7.23
CA ARG A 87 -14.44 -2.90 -5.87
C ARG A 87 -13.13 -2.26 -5.42
N LEU A 88 -12.21 -2.03 -6.36
CA LEU A 88 -10.89 -1.46 -6.07
C LEU A 88 -10.91 0.07 -5.99
N LYS A 89 -11.94 0.73 -6.53
CA LYS A 89 -12.10 2.19 -6.40
C LYS A 89 -12.17 2.64 -4.94
N ALA A 90 -12.84 1.88 -4.07
CA ALA A 90 -12.90 2.18 -2.65
C ALA A 90 -11.52 2.20 -1.98
N ILE A 91 -10.56 1.42 -2.51
CA ILE A 91 -9.17 1.37 -2.00
C ILE A 91 -8.35 2.54 -2.55
N ALA A 92 -8.67 2.99 -3.77
CA ALA A 92 -7.97 4.07 -4.47
C ALA A 92 -8.43 5.49 -4.06
N GLU A 93 -9.54 5.59 -3.31
CA GLU A 93 -10.22 6.85 -3.01
C GLU A 93 -9.35 7.80 -2.16
N ASP A 94 -8.67 7.27 -1.14
CA ASP A 94 -7.80 8.04 -0.25
C ASP A 94 -6.66 8.74 -1.01
N ASP A 95 -6.15 8.10 -2.07
CA ASP A 95 -5.07 8.63 -2.89
C ASP A 95 -5.56 9.43 -4.12
N ARG A 96 -6.88 9.62 -4.24
CA ARG A 96 -7.54 10.30 -5.37
C ARG A 96 -7.12 9.72 -6.73
N ILE A 97 -6.87 8.41 -6.77
CA ILE A 97 -6.48 7.72 -7.99
C ILE A 97 -7.75 7.31 -8.73
N ASP A 98 -7.88 7.75 -9.98
CA ASP A 98 -8.99 7.36 -10.85
C ASP A 98 -8.68 6.02 -11.52
N LEU A 99 -9.61 5.07 -11.43
CA LEU A 99 -9.48 3.76 -12.08
C LEU A 99 -10.44 3.67 -13.26
N LYS A 100 -9.90 3.39 -14.45
CA LYS A 100 -10.68 3.22 -15.68
C LYS A 100 -10.42 1.87 -16.31
N SER A 101 -11.48 1.15 -16.66
CA SER A 101 -11.39 0.00 -17.56
C SER A 101 -11.52 0.48 -19.02
N ASN A 102 -10.64 -0.02 -19.88
CA ASN A 102 -10.67 0.22 -21.31
C ASN A 102 -10.62 -1.12 -22.05
N PHE A 103 -11.54 -1.32 -22.99
CA PHE A 103 -11.70 -2.57 -23.71
C PHE A 103 -11.36 -2.36 -25.18
N GLN A 104 -10.70 -3.35 -25.78
CA GLN A 104 -10.53 -3.40 -27.22
C GLN A 104 -11.89 -3.30 -27.94
N ALA A 105 -11.94 -2.56 -29.04
CA ALA A 105 -13.15 -2.44 -29.86
C ALA A 105 -13.66 -3.82 -30.32
N ASN A 106 -14.97 -4.06 -30.19
CA ASN A 106 -15.64 -5.32 -30.56
C ASN A 106 -15.05 -6.56 -29.87
N ILE A 107 -14.52 -6.42 -28.66
CA ILE A 107 -14.03 -7.56 -27.87
C ILE A 107 -15.16 -8.57 -27.64
N LYS A 108 -14.83 -9.86 -27.77
CA LYS A 108 -15.77 -10.94 -27.41
C LYS A 108 -16.01 -10.90 -25.90
N ASP A 109 -17.26 -10.67 -25.50
CA ASP A 109 -17.60 -10.50 -24.10
C ASP A 109 -17.72 -11.83 -23.34
N SER A 110 -18.40 -12.82 -23.91
CA SER A 110 -18.51 -14.15 -23.30
C SER A 110 -17.21 -14.95 -23.49
N ILE A 111 -16.53 -15.23 -22.38
CA ILE A 111 -15.29 -16.00 -22.34
C ILE A 111 -15.41 -17.18 -21.37
N ILE A 112 -14.65 -18.24 -21.66
CA ILE A 112 -14.52 -19.39 -20.78
C ILE A 112 -13.17 -19.29 -20.06
N GLY A 113 -13.19 -19.38 -18.74
CA GLY A 113 -11.98 -19.32 -17.92
C GLY A 113 -12.26 -19.49 -16.45
N ASP A 114 -11.20 -19.51 -15.65
CA ASP A 114 -11.28 -19.51 -14.19
C ASP A 114 -11.40 -18.07 -13.68
N SER A 115 -12.64 -17.60 -13.54
CA SER A 115 -12.90 -16.21 -13.15
C SER A 115 -12.33 -15.90 -11.77
N PHE A 116 -12.31 -16.88 -10.86
CA PHE A 116 -11.77 -16.71 -9.51
C PHE A 116 -10.28 -16.39 -9.56
N ARG A 117 -9.49 -17.17 -10.31
CA ARG A 117 -8.04 -16.93 -10.48
C ARG A 117 -7.78 -15.64 -11.23
N ILE A 118 -8.48 -15.38 -12.33
CA ILE A 118 -8.30 -14.14 -13.11
C ILE A 118 -8.59 -12.93 -12.23
N ARG A 119 -9.61 -13.01 -11.36
CA ARG A 119 -9.97 -11.92 -10.45
C ARG A 119 -8.88 -11.71 -9.41
N ALA A 120 -8.31 -12.79 -8.88
CA ALA A 120 -7.20 -12.70 -7.94
C ALA A 120 -5.97 -12.03 -8.56
N VAL A 121 -5.63 -12.38 -9.80
CA VAL A 121 -4.52 -11.74 -10.54
C VAL A 121 -4.80 -10.26 -10.79
N LEU A 122 -5.99 -9.93 -11.30
CA LEU A 122 -6.38 -8.53 -11.58
C LEU A 122 -6.33 -7.68 -10.31
N SER A 123 -6.89 -8.17 -9.20
CA SER A 123 -6.86 -7.48 -7.91
C SER A 123 -5.43 -7.23 -7.40
N GLN A 124 -4.51 -8.18 -7.57
CA GLN A 124 -3.11 -8.01 -7.17
C GLN A 124 -2.39 -6.97 -8.02
N LEU A 125 -2.57 -7.02 -9.35
CA LEU A 125 -1.93 -6.08 -10.27
C LEU A 125 -2.42 -4.65 -10.05
N VAL A 126 -3.74 -4.45 -9.97
CA VAL A 126 -4.32 -3.12 -9.74
C VAL A 126 -4.01 -2.63 -8.33
N GLY A 127 -4.08 -3.49 -7.30
CA GLY A 127 -3.70 -3.12 -5.94
C GLY A 127 -2.24 -2.67 -5.84
N SER A 128 -1.33 -3.36 -6.51
CA SER A 128 0.08 -2.95 -6.60
C SER A 128 0.23 -1.60 -7.31
N ALA A 129 -0.50 -1.38 -8.40
CA ALA A 129 -0.46 -0.11 -9.13
C ALA A 129 -1.02 1.07 -8.32
N ILE A 130 -2.00 0.84 -7.44
CA ILE A 130 -2.51 1.87 -6.51
C ILE A 130 -1.41 2.21 -5.48
N ILE A 131 -0.83 1.21 -4.82
CA ILE A 131 0.17 1.40 -3.74
C ILE A 131 1.41 2.15 -4.25
N HIS A 132 1.89 1.80 -5.44
CA HIS A 132 3.12 2.38 -6.00
C HIS A 132 2.83 3.52 -6.99
N GLY A 133 1.56 3.85 -7.18
CA GLY A 133 1.11 4.89 -8.10
C GLY A 133 1.40 6.29 -7.58
N THR A 134 1.40 7.25 -8.50
CA THR A 134 1.40 8.67 -8.11
C THR A 134 -0.01 9.08 -7.70
N LYS A 135 -0.17 9.77 -6.57
CA LYS A 135 -1.48 10.29 -6.13
C LYS A 135 -2.09 11.23 -7.16
N CYS A 136 -3.42 11.36 -7.17
CA CYS A 136 -4.16 12.23 -8.10
C CYS A 136 -3.92 11.88 -9.59
N THR A 137 -3.65 10.61 -9.92
CA THR A 137 -3.46 10.16 -11.31
C THR A 137 -4.55 9.18 -11.75
N THR A 138 -4.50 8.76 -13.02
CA THR A 138 -5.40 7.74 -13.57
C THR A 138 -4.63 6.46 -13.86
N ILE A 139 -5.14 5.32 -13.37
CA ILE A 139 -4.68 3.98 -13.76
C ILE A 139 -5.69 3.42 -14.77
N ASN A 140 -5.18 3.06 -15.96
CA ASN A 140 -5.98 2.46 -17.02
C ASN A 140 -5.76 0.93 -17.04
N ILE A 141 -6.85 0.19 -16.87
CA ILE A 141 -6.89 -1.26 -17.02
C ILE A 141 -7.32 -1.56 -18.46
N CYS A 142 -6.35 -1.87 -19.32
CA CYS A 142 -6.61 -2.17 -20.73
C CYS A 142 -6.80 -3.68 -20.94
N VAL A 143 -7.91 -4.06 -21.57
CA VAL A 143 -8.28 -5.46 -21.81
C VAL A 143 -8.25 -5.75 -23.31
N HIS A 144 -7.39 -6.70 -23.68
CA HIS A 144 -7.19 -7.14 -25.06
C HIS A 144 -7.33 -8.67 -25.15
N LEU A 145 -8.01 -9.15 -26.19
CA LEU A 145 -8.00 -10.57 -26.54
C LEU A 145 -6.97 -10.78 -27.65
N LEU A 146 -5.87 -11.44 -27.31
CA LEU A 146 -4.83 -11.75 -28.29
C LEU A 146 -5.24 -12.96 -29.14
N PRO A 147 -4.90 -12.97 -30.44
CA PRO A 147 -5.11 -14.15 -31.27
C PRO A 147 -4.32 -15.33 -30.72
N SER A 148 -4.90 -16.53 -30.84
CA SER A 148 -4.21 -17.78 -30.51
C SER A 148 -2.94 -17.89 -31.33
N LYS A 149 -1.80 -18.17 -30.69
CA LYS A 149 -0.52 -18.41 -31.38
C LYS A 149 -0.52 -19.73 -32.16
N ASP A 150 -1.40 -20.65 -31.80
CA ASP A 150 -1.66 -21.83 -32.60
C ASP A 150 -2.61 -21.43 -33.72
N GLY A 151 -2.11 -21.32 -34.96
CA GLY A 151 -2.88 -21.04 -36.17
C GLY A 151 -3.95 -22.08 -36.53
N LYS A 152 -4.45 -22.85 -35.55
CA LYS A 152 -5.61 -23.72 -35.67
C LYS A 152 -6.84 -22.98 -35.17
N THR A 153 -7.57 -22.43 -36.13
CA THR A 153 -9.02 -22.20 -36.02
C THR A 153 -9.71 -23.49 -35.57
N ASP A 154 -10.63 -23.35 -34.61
CA ASP A 154 -11.57 -24.37 -34.14
C ASP A 154 -10.99 -25.59 -33.40
N SER A 155 -10.67 -25.38 -32.12
CA SER A 155 -10.80 -26.41 -31.10
C SER A 155 -11.60 -25.81 -29.94
N LYS A 156 -12.67 -26.50 -29.55
CA LYS A 156 -13.67 -26.06 -28.55
C LYS A 156 -13.09 -25.92 -27.13
N ASP A 157 -11.85 -26.34 -26.92
CA ASP A 157 -11.20 -26.33 -25.63
C ASP A 157 -9.97 -25.42 -25.67
N LYS A 158 -10.17 -24.15 -25.30
CA LYS A 158 -9.08 -23.20 -25.05
C LYS A 158 -8.87 -23.12 -23.54
N ILE A 159 -7.92 -23.89 -23.03
CA ILE A 159 -7.47 -23.83 -21.65
C ILE A 159 -6.45 -22.70 -21.53
N LEU A 160 -6.69 -21.75 -20.63
CA LEU A 160 -5.71 -20.74 -20.24
C LEU A 160 -4.64 -21.42 -19.37
N GLN A 161 -3.39 -21.48 -19.84
CA GLN A 161 -2.24 -21.96 -19.06
C GLN A 161 -1.40 -20.75 -18.61
N PHE A 162 -1.02 -20.73 -17.34
CA PHE A 162 -0.09 -19.77 -16.73
C PHE A 162 1.29 -20.41 -16.61
#